data_AF-A0A8T7GQ48-F1
#
_entry.id   AF-A0A8T7GQ48-F1
#
_cell.length_a   1.000
_cell.length_b   1.000
_cell.length_c   1.000
_cell.angle_alpha   90.00
_cell.angle_beta   90.00
_cell.angle_gamma   90.00
#
_symmetry.space_group_name_H-M   'P 1'
#
loop_
_entity.id
_entity.type
_entity.pdbx_description
1 polymer ?
#
loop_
_entity_poly.entity_id
_entity_poly.type
_entity_poly.pdbx_seq_one_letter_code
_entity_poly.pdbx_strand_id
1 'polypeptide(L)'
;MGEPLGGPVERLERIRELVLEALSLLREACRSVCARESCERLEDPVAAAMDEAEEAARLGAPWLRLQSLQQAARMLEEEASRLEAAGCVEEAGLLREAARRLYMADALA
;
A
#
# COMPACT_ATOMS: atom_id res chain seq x y z
N MET A 1 -34.80 -2.03 9.40
CA MET A 1 -33.75 -1.51 10.29
C MET A 1 -32.44 -1.93 9.65
N GLY A 2 -31.81 -1.03 8.90
CA GLY A 2 -30.51 -1.31 8.27
C GLY A 2 -29.45 -0.80 9.22
N GLU A 3 -28.67 -1.71 9.80
CA GLU A 3 -27.49 -1.33 10.57
C GLU A 3 -26.55 -0.56 9.62
N PRO A 4 -26.10 0.66 9.99
CA PRO A 4 -25.20 1.40 9.16
C PRO A 4 -23.86 0.66 9.09
N LEU A 5 -23.33 0.61 7.87
CA LEU A 5 -21.98 0.22 7.48
C LEU A 5 -20.98 0.36 8.63
N GLY A 6 -20.19 -0.71 8.81
CA GLY A 6 -19.37 -1.01 9.97
C GLY A 6 -18.69 0.17 10.68
N GLY A 7 -18.58 0.02 12.00
CA GLY A 7 -18.12 1.08 12.89
C GLY A 7 -16.70 1.59 12.55
N PRO A 8 -16.27 2.70 13.15
CA PRO A 8 -14.93 3.27 12.93
C PRO A 8 -13.79 2.25 13.17
N VAL A 9 -14.02 1.22 13.99
CA VAL A 9 -13.10 0.10 14.22
C VAL A 9 -12.95 -0.80 13.00
N GLU A 10 -14.07 -1.25 12.39
CA GLU A 10 -14.03 -2.13 11.20
C GLU A 10 -13.35 -1.48 10.01
N ARG A 11 -13.52 -0.16 9.86
CA ARG A 11 -12.83 0.64 8.83
C ARG A 11 -11.31 0.65 9.04
N LEU A 12 -10.85 0.87 10.28
CA LEU A 12 -9.42 0.87 10.61
C LEU A 12 -8.81 -0.53 10.45
N GLU A 13 -9.54 -1.58 10.84
CA GLU A 13 -9.11 -2.96 10.58
C GLU A 13 -8.97 -3.22 9.08
N ARG A 14 -9.92 -2.73 8.27
CA ARG A 14 -9.85 -2.90 6.81
C ARG A 14 -8.69 -2.15 6.17
N ILE A 15 -8.41 -0.92 6.61
CA ILE A 15 -7.24 -0.15 6.17
C ILE A 15 -5.96 -0.93 6.48
N ARG A 16 -5.85 -1.47 7.71
CA ARG A 16 -4.69 -2.27 8.12
C ARG A 16 -4.53 -3.53 7.28
N GLU A 17 -5.61 -4.27 7.00
CA GLU A 17 -5.57 -5.44 6.11
C GLU A 17 -5.02 -5.07 4.73
N LEU A 18 -5.54 -4.01 4.11
CA LEU A 18 -5.11 -3.57 2.77
C LEU A 18 -3.64 -3.18 2.74
N VAL A 19 -3.14 -2.49 3.77
CA VAL A 19 -1.72 -2.14 3.89
C VAL A 19 -0.86 -3.39 4.05
N LEU A 20 -1.28 -4.37 4.86
CA LEU A 20 -0.57 -5.65 5.01
C LEU A 20 -0.54 -6.46 3.72
N GLU A 21 -1.63 -6.47 2.96
CA GLU A 21 -1.70 -7.13 1.66
C GLU A 21 -0.76 -6.46 0.64
N ALA A 22 -0.70 -5.12 0.61
CA ALA A 22 0.24 -4.37 -0.24
C ALA A 22 1.71 -4.73 0.06
N LEU A 23 2.06 -4.86 1.34
CA LEU A 23 3.40 -5.26 1.77
C LEU A 23 3.75 -6.69 1.38
N SER A 24 2.78 -7.61 1.49
CA SER A 24 2.99 -8.99 1.08
C SER A 24 3.34 -9.07 -0.39
N LEU A 25 2.61 -8.32 -1.23
CA LEU A 25 2.84 -8.24 -2.68
C LEU A 25 4.19 -7.59 -3.00
N LEU A 26 4.53 -6.48 -2.32
CA LEU A 26 5.84 -5.85 -2.46
C LEU A 26 6.96 -6.83 -2.10
N ARG A 27 6.88 -7.49 -0.94
CA ARG A 27 7.88 -8.48 -0.51
C ARG A 27 8.01 -9.64 -1.49
N GLU A 28 6.91 -10.06 -2.10
CA GLU A 28 6.92 -11.08 -3.15
C GLU A 28 7.66 -10.58 -4.39
N ALA A 29 7.38 -9.36 -4.86
CA ALA A 29 8.10 -8.73 -5.96
C ALA A 29 9.61 -8.63 -5.65
N CYS A 30 9.98 -8.23 -4.43
CA CYS A 30 11.37 -8.06 -3.99
C CYS A 30 12.17 -9.35 -3.88
N ARG A 31 11.54 -10.53 -3.93
CA ARG A 31 12.26 -11.81 -4.02
C ARG A 31 12.89 -12.01 -5.40
N SER A 32 12.35 -11.35 -6.41
CA SER A 32 12.94 -11.37 -7.74
C SER A 32 14.16 -10.48 -7.82
N VAL A 33 15.19 -10.96 -8.52
CA VAL A 33 16.39 -10.16 -8.81
C VAL A 33 16.03 -8.93 -9.65
N CYS A 34 15.00 -9.01 -10.49
CA CYS A 34 14.63 -7.90 -11.36
C CYS A 34 14.07 -6.70 -10.60
N ALA A 35 13.33 -6.93 -9.52
CA ALA A 35 12.71 -5.85 -8.74
C ALA A 35 13.57 -5.37 -7.56
N ARG A 36 14.77 -5.92 -7.38
CA ARG A 36 15.61 -5.64 -6.20
C ARG A 36 15.92 -4.16 -6.03
N GLU A 37 16.37 -3.49 -7.09
CA GLU A 37 16.68 -2.05 -7.04
C GLU A 37 15.43 -1.20 -6.79
N SER A 38 14.31 -1.55 -7.45
CA SER A 38 13.02 -0.90 -7.22
C SER A 38 12.56 -1.05 -5.77
N CYS A 39 12.76 -2.22 -5.17
CA CYS A 39 12.42 -2.47 -3.78
C CYS A 39 13.26 -1.67 -2.78
N GLU A 40 14.56 -1.49 -3.04
CA GLU A 40 15.41 -0.62 -2.21
C GLU A 40 14.91 0.84 -2.24
N ARG A 41 14.36 1.30 -3.38
CA ARG A 41 13.74 2.63 -3.49
C ARG A 41 12.38 2.75 -2.81
N LEU A 42 11.65 1.64 -2.72
CA LEU A 42 10.28 1.59 -2.19
C LEU A 42 10.23 1.29 -0.69
N GLU A 43 11.32 0.83 -0.08
CA GLU A 43 11.35 0.47 1.35
C GLU A 43 10.96 1.65 2.27
N ASP A 44 11.63 2.79 2.12
CA ASP A 44 11.38 4.02 2.90
C ASP A 44 9.94 4.56 2.75
N PRO A 45 9.42 4.82 1.53
CA PRO A 45 8.09 5.39 1.36
C PRO A 45 6.98 4.44 1.83
N VAL A 46 7.17 3.12 1.66
CA VAL A 46 6.20 2.13 2.11
C VAL A 46 6.24 1.99 3.64
N ALA A 47 7.42 2.06 4.26
CA ALA A 47 7.54 2.10 5.72
C ALA A 47 6.84 3.34 6.32
N ALA A 48 7.07 4.53 5.76
CA ALA A 48 6.39 5.75 6.18
C ALA A 48 4.86 5.64 6.07
N ALA A 49 4.36 5.04 4.99
CA ALA A 49 2.94 4.80 4.81
C ALA A 49 2.35 3.80 5.83
N MET A 50 3.14 2.82 6.29
CA MET A 50 2.76 1.91 7.37
C MET A 50 2.69 2.62 8.72
N ASP A 51 3.72 3.37 9.07
CA ASP A 51 3.78 4.10 10.34
C ASP A 51 2.58 5.05 10.48
N GLU A 52 2.24 5.77 9.41
CA GLU A 52 1.04 6.62 9.40
C GLU A 52 -0.26 5.83 9.57
N ALA A 53 -0.40 4.68 8.90
CA ALA A 53 -1.59 3.84 9.04
C ALA A 53 -1.72 3.24 10.45
N GLU A 54 -0.61 2.81 11.05
CA GLU A 54 -0.59 2.29 12.42
C GLU A 54 -0.87 3.39 13.44
N GLU A 55 -0.32 4.59 13.24
CA GLU A 55 -0.56 5.74 14.10
C GLU A 55 -2.02 6.20 14.01
N ALA A 56 -2.60 6.28 12.82
CA ALA A 56 -4.02 6.61 12.63
C ALA A 56 -4.93 5.58 13.32
N ALA A 57 -4.59 4.29 13.24
CA ALA A 57 -5.30 3.22 13.94
C ALA A 57 -5.17 3.34 15.47
N ARG A 58 -3.97 3.64 15.98
CA ARG A 58 -3.71 3.84 17.42
C ARG A 58 -4.44 5.06 17.98
N LEU A 59 -4.47 6.16 17.22
CA LEU A 59 -5.12 7.40 17.63
C LEU A 59 -6.66 7.35 17.45
N GLY A 60 -7.19 6.31 16.78
CA GLY A 60 -8.60 6.24 16.42
C GLY A 60 -9.02 7.43 15.54
N ALA A 61 -8.10 7.93 14.73
CA ALA A 61 -8.25 9.14 13.93
C ALA A 61 -8.31 8.80 12.43
N PRO A 62 -9.43 8.23 11.94
CA PRO A 62 -9.56 7.86 10.52
C PRO A 62 -9.45 9.06 9.58
N TRP A 63 -9.76 10.28 10.06
CA TRP A 63 -9.65 11.52 9.30
C TRP A 63 -8.22 12.05 9.11
N LEU A 64 -7.20 11.35 9.64
CA LEU A 64 -5.82 11.73 9.34
C LEU A 64 -5.59 11.46 7.85
N ARG A 65 -5.31 12.50 7.07
CA ARG A 65 -4.95 12.34 5.67
C ARG A 65 -3.66 11.55 5.60
N LEU A 66 -3.75 10.30 5.16
CA LEU A 66 -2.63 9.39 4.97
C LEU A 66 -1.90 9.75 3.66
N GLN A 67 -1.29 10.94 3.61
CA GLN A 67 -0.61 11.44 2.41
C GLN A 67 0.51 10.49 1.98
N SER A 68 1.13 9.79 2.94
CA SER A 68 2.15 8.78 2.63
C SER A 68 1.58 7.55 1.91
N LEU A 69 0.30 7.17 2.11
CA LEU A 69 -0.31 6.08 1.34
C LEU A 69 -0.44 6.44 -0.14
N GLN A 70 -0.93 7.65 -0.46
CA GLN A 70 -1.00 8.10 -1.85
C GLN A 70 0.38 8.23 -2.49
N GLN A 71 1.36 8.73 -1.74
CA GLN A 71 2.73 8.85 -2.22
C GLN A 71 3.34 7.47 -2.50
N ALA A 72 3.23 6.54 -1.56
CA ALA A 72 3.70 5.17 -1.73
C ALA A 72 3.00 4.47 -2.90
N ALA A 73 1.68 4.64 -3.05
CA ALA A 73 0.92 4.09 -4.17
C ALA A 73 1.44 4.58 -5.53
N ARG A 74 1.68 5.90 -5.65
CA ARG A 74 2.25 6.48 -6.88
C ARG A 74 3.64 5.94 -7.18
N MET A 75 4.50 5.87 -6.16
CA MET A 75 5.86 5.34 -6.34
C MET A 75 5.84 3.88 -6.79
N LEU A 76 4.91 3.07 -6.25
CA LEU A 76 4.71 1.69 -6.69
C LEU A 76 4.28 1.61 -8.16
N GLU A 77 3.39 2.50 -8.63
CA GLU A 77 3.00 2.56 -10.05
C GLU A 77 4.14 2.99 -10.98
N GLU A 78 4.96 3.95 -10.54
CA GLU A 78 6.13 4.40 -11.29
C GLU A 78 7.17 3.27 -11.42
N GLU A 79 7.47 2.57 -10.33
CA GLU A 79 8.40 1.43 -10.35
C GLU A 79 7.82 0.24 -11.12
N ALA A 80 6.51 -0.03 -11.02
CA ALA A 80 5.85 -1.04 -11.85
C ALA A 80 6.04 -0.75 -13.35
N SER A 81 5.88 0.50 -13.76
CA SER A 81 6.05 0.90 -15.15
C SER A 81 7.51 0.73 -15.62
N ARG A 82 8.49 0.97 -14.73
CA ARG A 82 9.91 0.71 -15.02
C ARG A 82 10.21 -0.77 -15.16
N LEU A 83 9.66 -1.61 -14.27
CA LEU A 83 9.85 -3.06 -14.33
C LEU A 83 9.22 -3.66 -15.59
N GLU A 84 8.03 -3.22 -15.97
CA GLU A 84 7.39 -3.65 -17.21
C GLU A 84 8.22 -3.26 -18.44
N ALA A 85 8.77 -2.04 -18.47
CA ALA A 85 9.67 -1.60 -19.54
C ALA A 85 10.98 -2.41 -19.59
N ALA A 86 11.43 -2.94 -18.46
CA ALA A 86 12.58 -3.84 -18.35
C ALA A 86 12.25 -5.32 -18.67
N GLY A 87 10.98 -5.64 -18.94
CA GLY A 87 10.52 -7.01 -19.24
C GLY A 87 10.12 -7.84 -18.02
N CYS A 88 10.04 -7.23 -16.84
CA CYS A 88 9.72 -7.87 -15.56
C CYS A 88 8.24 -7.67 -15.22
N VAL A 89 7.41 -8.31 -16.05
CA VAL A 89 5.96 -8.10 -16.09
C VAL A 89 5.27 -8.66 -14.84
N GLU A 90 5.74 -9.78 -14.29
CA GLU A 90 5.16 -10.39 -13.09
C GLU A 90 5.36 -9.49 -11.88
N GLU A 91 6.58 -8.99 -11.68
CA GLU A 91 6.92 -8.07 -10.59
C GLU A 91 6.21 -6.72 -10.75
N ALA A 92 6.12 -6.20 -11.97
CA ALA A 92 5.32 -5.02 -12.26
C ALA A 92 3.84 -5.22 -11.88
N GLY A 93 3.28 -6.40 -12.17
CA GLY A 93 1.92 -6.77 -11.78
C GLY A 93 1.72 -6.76 -10.26
N LEU A 94 2.66 -7.33 -9.50
CA LEU A 94 2.64 -7.31 -8.04
C LEU A 94 2.71 -5.88 -7.47
N LEU A 95 3.59 -5.03 -8.01
CA LEU A 95 3.69 -3.63 -7.59
C LEU A 95 2.42 -2.84 -7.89
N ARG A 96 1.76 -3.06 -9.04
CA ARG A 96 0.47 -2.42 -9.36
C ARG A 96 -0.64 -2.87 -8.43
N GLU A 97 -0.72 -4.17 -8.11
CA GLU A 97 -1.72 -4.66 -7.17
C GLU A 97 -1.46 -4.10 -5.76
N ALA A 98 -0.19 -3.98 -5.35
CA ALA A 98 0.17 -3.32 -4.10
C ALA A 98 -0.29 -1.85 -4.07
N ALA A 99 -0.01 -1.08 -5.12
CA ALA A 99 -0.46 0.31 -5.26
C ALA A 99 -1.98 0.41 -5.16
N ARG A 100 -2.70 -0.50 -5.82
CA ARG A 100 -4.16 -0.58 -5.78
C ARG A 100 -4.70 -0.79 -4.36
N ARG A 101 -4.07 -1.65 -3.57
CA ARG A 101 -4.45 -1.85 -2.15
C ARG A 101 -4.25 -0.58 -1.33
N LEU A 102 -3.16 0.15 -1.54
CA LEU A 102 -2.92 1.42 -0.86
C LEU A 102 -3.95 2.49 -1.25
N TYR A 103 -4.35 2.59 -2.53
CA TYR A 103 -5.44 3.49 -2.94
C TYR A 103 -6.79 3.12 -2.32
N MET A 104 -7.07 1.83 -2.19
CA MET A 104 -8.29 1.38 -1.48
C MET A 104 -8.23 1.72 0.01
N ALA A 105 -7.06 1.63 0.63
CA ALA A 105 -6.85 2.00 2.02
C ALA A 105 -7.06 3.51 2.22
N ASP A 106 -6.50 4.34 1.34
CA ASP A 106 -6.69 5.80 1.32
C ASP A 106 -8.16 6.20 1.14
N ALA A 107 -8.89 5.51 0.26
CA ALA A 107 -10.32 5.77 0.04
C ALA A 107 -11.21 5.43 1.26
N LEU A 108 -10.69 4.64 2.20
CA LEU A 108 -11.39 4.25 3.43
C LEU A 108 -11.06 5.15 4.62
N ALA A 109 -9.93 5.85 4.60
CA ALA A 109 -9.52 6.80 5.65
C ALA A 109 -10.43 8.05 5.62
#